data_AF-A0A521GXP1-F1
#
_entry.id   AF-A0A521GXP1-F1
#
_cell.length_a   1.000
_cell.length_b   1.000
_cell.length_c   1.000
_cell.angle_alpha   90.00
_cell.angle_beta   90.00
_cell.angle_gamma   90.00
#
_symmetry.space_group_name_H-M   'P 1'
#
loop_
_entity.id
_entity.type
_entity.pdbx_description
1 polymer ?
#
loop_
_entity_poly.entity_id
_entity_poly.type
_entity_poly.pdbx_seq_one_letter_code
_entity_poly.pdbx_strand_id
1 'polypeptide(L)'
;MPEAYPNAEDAHTVKTYFDTRLGKPVVEQAVSIEQMEQSAPGDVLPLYDLLTAKEFPYNAHSFPKLETKDWQQEDYLNYGRWLLRILTTEERVTPLTQTHLQRMYWLGLGPERRPFLKHSGFHNMTDLKRDLEAPHIHMRSLYDDWSTGRLMDYGLQLEGLCEGKPTVDDYIQYAKEGRGPSMKQIDKRWGGITIIDEFLGYPNAESWSKDDYIQWGVRVLEANNGSIEWAVPQILAARRRGPTPKSIYKHCGPWQSFYAHIQDGYSEQLAEELRLSKERTEHYHILLAQRELPYAFRYLNDSDLLRYASRYRLAATLLPTLEEEELYALSLDTDGVEYFKNELVRQNPNITLYDIEKAATELGVTKDVLVPRYMRYLHVTSSEIEDYKKRRNEKDRERWARAKGRVALQASCA
;
A
#
# COMPACT_ATOMS: atom_id res chain seq x y z
N MET A 1 -7.36 -17.25 46.35
CA MET A 1 -6.73 -16.59 45.18
C MET A 1 -5.38 -17.24 44.97
N PRO A 2 -5.01 -17.67 43.75
CA PRO A 2 -3.61 -17.94 43.48
C PRO A 2 -2.85 -16.62 43.65
N GLU A 3 -1.68 -16.63 44.28
CA GLU A 3 -0.76 -15.48 44.46
C GLU A 3 -0.17 -14.96 43.12
N ALA A 4 -0.88 -15.10 41.99
CA ALA A 4 -0.26 -15.39 40.70
C ALA A 4 -0.17 -14.23 39.70
N TYR A 5 -0.49 -12.99 40.08
CA TYR A 5 -0.26 -11.85 39.20
C TYR A 5 0.53 -10.77 39.96
N PRO A 6 1.76 -10.44 39.53
CA PRO A 6 2.55 -9.39 40.18
C PRO A 6 1.80 -8.06 40.15
N ASN A 7 1.93 -7.28 41.23
CA ASN A 7 1.29 -5.98 41.39
C ASN A 7 1.56 -5.06 40.20
N ALA A 8 0.59 -4.19 39.90
CA ALA A 8 0.62 -3.35 38.72
C ALA A 8 1.87 -2.42 38.68
N GLU A 9 2.45 -2.05 39.81
CA GLU A 9 3.54 -1.08 39.86
C GLU A 9 4.94 -1.67 39.58
N ASP A 10 5.12 -3.00 39.69
CA ASP A 10 6.45 -3.65 39.65
C ASP A 10 6.83 -4.31 38.30
N ALA A 11 5.94 -4.31 37.31
CA ALA A 11 6.04 -5.22 36.15
C ALA A 11 6.54 -4.60 34.82
N HIS A 12 6.99 -3.35 34.79
CA HIS A 12 7.44 -2.71 33.54
C HIS A 12 8.77 -3.26 32.97
N THR A 13 9.45 -4.16 33.69
CA THR A 13 10.81 -4.61 33.33
C THR A 13 10.97 -6.12 33.27
N VAL A 14 9.91 -6.91 33.50
CA VAL A 14 10.09 -8.36 33.75
C VAL A 14 9.54 -9.20 32.61
N LYS A 15 10.43 -9.86 31.85
CA LYS A 15 9.99 -10.76 30.77
C LYS A 15 9.28 -11.97 31.36
N THR A 16 8.16 -12.35 30.74
CA THR A 16 7.38 -13.52 31.13
C THR A 16 7.61 -14.64 30.13
N TYR A 17 8.03 -15.79 30.63
CA TYR A 17 8.21 -17.04 29.89
C TYR A 17 7.10 -18.02 30.24
N PHE A 18 6.93 -19.05 29.42
CA PHE A 18 6.01 -20.14 29.67
C PHE A 18 6.76 -21.47 29.61
N ASP A 19 6.71 -22.23 30.70
CA ASP A 19 7.23 -23.60 30.75
C ASP A 19 6.15 -24.54 30.19
N THR A 20 6.41 -25.08 29.01
CA THR A 20 5.51 -25.95 28.24
C THR A 20 5.40 -27.36 28.82
N ARG A 21 6.26 -27.76 29.77
CA ARG A 21 6.16 -29.05 30.47
C ARG A 21 5.26 -28.93 31.68
N LEU A 22 5.40 -27.82 32.42
CA LEU A 22 4.66 -27.56 33.65
C LEU A 22 3.33 -26.87 33.40
N GLY A 23 3.15 -26.24 32.24
CA GLY A 23 1.96 -25.47 31.89
C GLY A 23 1.82 -24.21 32.76
N LYS A 24 2.93 -23.56 33.11
CA LYS A 24 2.95 -22.45 34.07
C LYS A 24 3.77 -21.27 33.55
N PRO A 25 3.38 -20.03 33.89
CA PRO A 25 4.19 -18.86 33.59
C PRO A 25 5.40 -18.84 34.53
N VAL A 26 6.56 -18.46 34.00
CA VAL A 26 7.78 -18.26 34.78
C VAL A 26 8.29 -16.84 34.50
N VAL A 27 8.56 -16.11 35.57
CA VAL A 27 8.98 -14.71 35.54
C VAL A 27 10.52 -14.67 35.48
N GLU A 28 11.13 -13.85 34.61
CA GLU A 28 12.59 -13.82 34.35
C GLU A 28 13.47 -13.80 35.63
N GLN A 29 13.05 -13.09 36.69
CA GLN A 29 13.77 -13.04 37.97
C GLN A 29 13.71 -14.34 38.80
N ALA A 30 12.72 -15.20 38.53
CA ALA A 30 12.52 -16.51 39.17
C ALA A 30 13.02 -17.67 38.29
N VAL A 31 13.32 -17.41 37.02
CA VAL A 31 14.01 -18.36 36.15
C VAL A 31 15.47 -18.36 36.58
N SER A 32 15.88 -19.32 37.41
CA SER A 32 17.33 -19.50 37.63
C SER A 32 17.96 -19.82 36.27
N ILE A 33 19.14 -19.26 35.99
CA ILE A 33 19.92 -19.59 34.78
C ILE A 33 20.05 -21.12 34.64
N GLU A 34 20.12 -21.84 35.76
CA GLU A 34 20.10 -23.31 35.83
C GLU A 34 18.81 -23.96 35.26
N GLN A 35 17.62 -23.38 35.45
CA GLN A 35 16.37 -23.90 34.86
C GLN A 35 16.33 -23.71 33.35
N MET A 36 16.91 -22.64 32.80
CA MET A 36 17.03 -22.47 31.34
C MET A 36 18.11 -23.38 30.76
N GLU A 37 19.21 -23.62 31.47
CA GLU A 37 20.30 -24.50 31.03
C GLU A 37 19.95 -25.99 31.11
N GLN A 38 19.09 -26.41 32.05
CA GLN A 38 18.64 -27.81 32.20
C GLN A 38 17.44 -28.18 31.33
N SER A 39 16.80 -27.20 30.70
CA SER A 39 15.61 -27.42 29.87
C SER A 39 15.99 -27.67 28.41
N ALA A 40 15.30 -28.59 27.73
CA ALA A 40 15.56 -28.84 26.32
C ALA A 40 15.16 -27.60 25.48
N PRO A 41 15.78 -27.38 24.30
CA PRO A 41 15.35 -26.32 23.39
C PRO A 41 13.84 -26.43 23.08
N GLY A 42 13.07 -25.42 23.47
CA GLY A 42 11.61 -25.37 23.28
C GLY A 42 10.77 -25.62 24.53
N ASP A 43 11.37 -26.04 25.64
CA ASP A 43 10.64 -26.29 26.90
C ASP A 43 10.16 -24.99 27.56
N VAL A 44 10.97 -23.93 27.51
CA VAL A 44 10.68 -22.61 28.07
C VAL A 44 10.72 -21.58 26.96
N LEU A 45 9.59 -20.95 26.67
CA LEU A 45 9.46 -20.02 25.54
C LEU A 45 8.97 -18.64 26.01
N PRO A 46 9.43 -17.54 25.40
CA PRO A 46 8.88 -16.22 25.67
C PRO A 46 7.37 -16.21 25.39
N LEU A 47 6.58 -15.78 26.37
CA LEU A 47 5.12 -15.81 26.25
C LEU A 47 4.65 -14.87 25.13
N TYR A 48 5.31 -13.73 24.93
CA TYR A 48 5.06 -12.83 23.81
C TYR A 48 5.21 -13.53 22.44
N ASP A 49 6.31 -14.25 22.23
CA ASP A 49 6.59 -14.95 20.96
C ASP A 49 5.55 -16.03 20.70
N LEU A 50 5.19 -16.80 21.73
CA LEU A 50 4.11 -17.80 21.64
C LEU A 50 2.77 -17.17 21.26
N LEU A 51 2.42 -16.03 21.85
CA LEU A 51 1.14 -15.37 21.60
C LEU A 51 1.08 -14.70 20.24
N THR A 52 2.22 -14.33 19.64
CA THR A 52 2.31 -13.66 18.33
C THR A 52 2.72 -14.58 17.18
N ALA A 53 3.14 -15.81 17.47
CA ALA A 53 3.60 -16.78 16.47
C ALA A 53 2.56 -17.05 15.37
N LYS A 54 3.03 -17.24 14.13
CA LYS A 54 2.18 -17.61 12.99
C LYS A 54 1.53 -18.98 13.20
N GLU A 55 2.30 -19.94 13.66
CA GLU A 55 1.85 -21.29 13.99
C GLU A 55 1.76 -21.44 15.51
N PHE A 56 0.70 -22.09 16.00
CA PHE A 56 0.47 -22.29 17.43
C PHE A 56 0.08 -23.75 17.68
N PRO A 57 1.00 -24.59 18.20
CA PRO A 57 0.83 -26.04 18.22
C PRO A 57 -0.04 -26.56 19.38
N TYR A 58 -0.62 -25.67 20.20
CA TYR A 58 -1.43 -26.03 21.36
C TYR A 58 -2.92 -25.84 21.12
N ASN A 59 -3.75 -26.57 21.86
CA ASN A 59 -5.20 -26.52 21.80
C ASN A 59 -5.82 -26.50 23.22
N ALA A 60 -7.15 -26.49 23.32
CA ALA A 60 -7.88 -26.35 24.58
C ALA A 60 -7.69 -27.48 25.60
N HIS A 61 -7.02 -28.56 25.22
CA HIS A 61 -6.72 -29.71 26.09
C HIS A 61 -5.23 -29.86 26.36
N SER A 62 -4.38 -28.97 25.83
CA SER A 62 -2.93 -29.07 25.99
C SER A 62 -2.48 -28.84 27.44
N PHE A 63 -3.21 -28.02 28.20
CA PHE A 63 -2.84 -27.65 29.57
C PHE A 63 -4.05 -27.64 30.51
N PRO A 64 -3.84 -27.85 31.82
CA PRO A 64 -4.88 -27.69 32.84
C PRO A 64 -5.48 -26.29 32.78
N LYS A 65 -6.81 -26.20 32.90
CA LYS A 65 -7.53 -24.94 32.75
C LYS A 65 -7.51 -24.14 34.05
N LEU A 66 -7.38 -22.83 33.91
CA LEU A 66 -7.59 -21.89 35.00
C LEU A 66 -9.06 -21.89 35.43
N GLU A 67 -9.31 -22.13 36.72
CA GLU A 67 -10.65 -22.03 37.28
C GLU A 67 -11.04 -20.54 37.42
N THR A 68 -12.09 -20.15 36.69
CA THR A 68 -12.53 -18.75 36.59
C THR A 68 -14.00 -18.55 36.97
N LYS A 69 -14.60 -19.55 37.65
CA LYS A 69 -16.02 -19.57 38.00
C LYS A 69 -16.42 -18.44 38.95
N ASP A 70 -15.52 -18.08 39.86
CA ASP A 70 -15.78 -17.08 40.91
C ASP A 70 -15.19 -15.69 40.57
N TRP A 71 -14.66 -15.53 39.35
CA TRP A 71 -14.06 -14.27 38.92
C TRP A 71 -15.13 -13.17 38.83
N GLN A 72 -14.79 -12.03 39.40
CA GLN A 72 -15.53 -10.78 39.28
C GLN A 72 -14.98 -9.97 38.10
N GLN A 73 -15.70 -8.90 37.73
CA GLN A 73 -15.29 -7.99 36.66
C GLN A 73 -13.85 -7.47 36.85
N GLU A 74 -13.45 -7.15 38.08
CA GLU A 74 -12.11 -6.65 38.38
C GLU A 74 -11.02 -7.71 38.14
N ASP A 75 -11.29 -9.01 38.36
CA ASP A 75 -10.36 -10.09 38.07
C ASP A 75 -10.09 -10.18 36.55
N TYR A 76 -11.14 -10.01 35.75
CA TYR A 76 -11.04 -9.95 34.30
C TYR A 76 -10.25 -8.72 33.82
N LEU A 77 -10.41 -7.56 34.47
CA LEU A 77 -9.63 -6.35 34.18
C LEU A 77 -8.15 -6.55 34.53
N ASN A 78 -7.85 -7.09 35.71
CA ASN A 78 -6.48 -7.35 36.14
C ASN A 78 -5.77 -8.34 35.22
N TYR A 79 -6.46 -9.41 34.82
CA TYR A 79 -5.96 -10.32 33.79
C TYR A 79 -5.71 -9.61 32.45
N GLY A 80 -6.64 -8.75 32.01
CA GLY A 80 -6.49 -7.98 30.78
C GLY A 80 -5.31 -7.01 30.80
N ARG A 81 -5.08 -6.32 31.93
CA ARG A 81 -3.93 -5.42 32.16
C ARG A 81 -2.62 -6.20 32.10
N TRP A 82 -2.57 -7.37 32.75
CA TRP A 82 -1.39 -8.25 32.70
C TRP A 82 -1.09 -8.74 31.28
N LEU A 83 -2.10 -9.18 30.53
CA LEU A 83 -1.94 -9.62 29.15
C LEU A 83 -1.47 -8.49 28.22
N LEU A 84 -1.97 -7.26 28.41
CA LEU A 84 -1.51 -6.10 27.65
C LEU A 84 -0.02 -5.80 27.87
N ARG A 85 0.48 -6.01 29.09
CA ARG A 85 1.90 -5.83 29.39
C ARG A 85 2.77 -6.87 28.67
N ILE A 86 2.34 -8.13 28.64
CA ILE A 86 3.03 -9.16 27.86
C ILE A 86 3.10 -8.78 26.37
N LEU A 87 2.05 -8.14 25.85
CA LEU A 87 1.94 -7.72 24.46
C LEU A 87 2.59 -6.35 24.15
N THR A 88 3.13 -5.67 25.15
CA THR A 88 3.75 -4.35 25.01
C THR A 88 5.22 -4.44 25.39
N THR A 89 6.11 -4.30 24.41
CA THR A 89 7.56 -4.21 24.61
C THR A 89 8.04 -2.77 24.39
N GLU A 90 9.27 -2.44 24.83
CA GLU A 90 9.85 -1.09 24.64
C GLU A 90 9.85 -0.65 23.17
N GLU A 91 9.98 -1.60 22.24
CA GLU A 91 10.03 -1.32 20.81
C GLU A 91 8.66 -1.38 20.11
N ARG A 92 7.66 -2.10 20.68
CA ARG A 92 6.41 -2.43 19.97
C ARG A 92 5.21 -2.59 20.90
N VAL A 93 4.12 -1.91 20.53
CA VAL A 93 2.79 -2.10 21.15
C VAL A 93 1.96 -3.04 20.27
N THR A 94 1.73 -4.28 20.70
CA THR A 94 0.85 -5.20 19.98
C THR A 94 -0.58 -5.10 20.53
N PRO A 95 -1.59 -4.79 19.68
CA PRO A 95 -2.96 -4.70 20.15
C PRO A 95 -3.47 -6.04 20.66
N LEU A 96 -4.14 -6.03 21.82
CA LEU A 96 -4.85 -7.21 22.32
C LEU A 96 -5.92 -7.68 21.32
N THR A 97 -5.96 -8.96 20.99
CA THR A 97 -6.94 -9.54 20.05
C THR A 97 -7.68 -10.72 20.68
N GLN A 98 -8.76 -11.18 20.03
CA GLN A 98 -9.44 -12.41 20.45
C GLN A 98 -8.53 -13.64 20.35
N THR A 99 -7.58 -13.63 19.39
CA THR A 99 -6.59 -14.70 19.22
C THR A 99 -5.70 -14.82 20.44
N HIS A 100 -5.28 -13.69 21.03
CA HIS A 100 -4.46 -13.72 22.25
C HIS A 100 -5.23 -14.33 23.43
N LEU A 101 -6.49 -13.93 23.64
CA LEU A 101 -7.33 -14.53 24.68
C LEU A 101 -7.53 -16.04 24.46
N GLN A 102 -7.74 -16.45 23.21
CA GLN A 102 -7.93 -17.85 22.87
C GLN A 102 -6.65 -18.68 23.10
N ARG A 103 -5.48 -18.14 22.74
CA ARG A 103 -4.18 -18.79 22.97
C ARG A 103 -3.87 -18.88 24.45
N MET A 104 -4.11 -17.83 25.22
CA MET A 104 -3.95 -17.86 26.68
C MET A 104 -4.84 -18.90 27.35
N TYR A 105 -6.09 -19.06 26.90
CA TYR A 105 -6.95 -20.14 27.34
C TYR A 105 -6.40 -21.52 26.99
N TRP A 106 -5.87 -21.70 25.78
CA TRP A 106 -5.24 -22.96 25.37
C TRP A 106 -4.00 -23.28 26.22
N LEU A 107 -3.24 -22.27 26.63
CA LEU A 107 -2.10 -22.41 27.56
C LEU A 107 -2.53 -22.64 29.02
N GLY A 108 -3.83 -22.63 29.33
CA GLY A 108 -4.32 -22.76 30.70
C GLY A 108 -4.09 -21.52 31.57
N LEU A 109 -3.67 -20.40 30.98
CA LEU A 109 -3.29 -19.17 31.69
C LEU A 109 -4.42 -18.14 31.77
N GLY A 110 -5.53 -18.40 31.09
CA GLY A 110 -6.64 -17.44 31.00
C GLY A 110 -8.00 -18.12 30.89
N PRO A 111 -9.07 -17.33 31.11
CA PRO A 111 -10.44 -17.79 30.95
C PRO A 111 -10.78 -18.09 29.49
N GLU A 112 -11.79 -18.94 29.29
CA GLU A 112 -12.33 -19.19 27.96
C GLU A 112 -12.93 -17.89 27.38
N ARG A 113 -12.70 -17.65 26.08
CA ARG A 113 -13.12 -16.44 25.37
C ARG A 113 -14.60 -16.11 25.56
N ARG A 114 -15.48 -17.10 25.50
CA ARG A 114 -16.94 -16.91 25.59
C ARG A 114 -17.36 -16.43 26.99
N PRO A 115 -16.98 -17.12 28.08
CA PRO A 115 -17.18 -16.62 29.44
C PRO A 115 -16.57 -15.25 29.69
N PHE A 116 -15.36 -15.01 29.18
CA PHE A 116 -14.63 -13.76 29.35
C PHE A 116 -15.33 -12.54 28.75
N LEU A 117 -16.19 -12.70 27.75
CA LEU A 117 -16.99 -11.60 27.16
C LEU A 117 -18.46 -11.63 27.60
N LYS A 118 -18.97 -12.77 28.07
CA LYS A 118 -20.38 -12.90 28.46
C LYS A 118 -20.64 -12.66 29.95
N HIS A 119 -19.71 -13.07 30.82
CA HIS A 119 -19.89 -13.08 32.28
C HIS A 119 -19.12 -11.97 33.01
N SER A 120 -18.22 -11.29 32.32
CA SER A 120 -17.40 -10.19 32.84
C SER A 120 -18.05 -8.80 32.75
N GLY A 121 -19.24 -8.69 32.16
CA GLY A 121 -19.88 -7.40 31.85
C GLY A 121 -19.40 -6.74 30.56
N PHE A 122 -18.37 -7.27 29.89
CA PHE A 122 -17.83 -6.70 28.65
C PHE A 122 -18.51 -7.29 27.40
N HIS A 123 -19.54 -6.64 26.85
CA HIS A 123 -20.32 -7.17 25.71
C HIS A 123 -19.47 -7.57 24.48
N ASN A 124 -18.32 -6.95 24.27
CA ASN A 124 -17.38 -7.28 23.20
C ASN A 124 -15.94 -6.84 23.54
N MET A 125 -14.96 -7.21 22.69
CA MET A 125 -13.55 -6.83 22.86
C MET A 125 -13.28 -5.32 22.90
N THR A 126 -14.16 -4.51 22.31
CA THR A 126 -14.03 -3.05 22.33
C THR A 126 -14.32 -2.50 23.72
N ASP A 127 -15.36 -3.01 24.37
CA ASP A 127 -15.71 -2.62 25.75
C ASP A 127 -14.59 -3.00 26.71
N LEU A 128 -14.06 -4.22 26.60
CA LEU A 128 -12.90 -4.63 27.38
C LEU A 128 -11.70 -3.70 27.17
N LYS A 129 -11.32 -3.41 25.91
CA LYS A 129 -10.16 -2.55 25.63
C LYS A 129 -10.34 -1.13 26.15
N ARG A 130 -11.58 -0.62 26.12
CA ARG A 130 -11.92 0.71 26.64
C ARG A 130 -11.72 0.73 28.15
N ASP A 131 -12.24 -0.27 28.83
CA ASP A 131 -12.22 -0.33 30.30
C ASP A 131 -10.82 -0.71 30.83
N LEU A 132 -9.96 -1.29 29.99
CA LEU A 132 -8.53 -1.51 30.26
C LEU A 132 -7.66 -0.26 30.03
N GLU A 133 -8.24 0.85 29.55
CA GLU A 133 -7.49 2.02 29.03
C GLU A 133 -6.39 1.63 28.03
N ALA A 134 -6.57 0.45 27.40
CA ALA A 134 -5.61 -0.07 26.46
C ALA A 134 -5.53 0.91 25.29
N PRO A 135 -4.33 1.23 24.77
CA PRO A 135 -4.18 2.13 23.64
C PRO A 135 -5.21 1.74 22.59
N HIS A 136 -6.17 2.64 22.38
CA HIS A 136 -7.28 2.45 21.47
C HIS A 136 -6.72 2.49 20.05
N ILE A 137 -6.12 1.38 19.63
CA ILE A 137 -5.91 1.09 18.23
C ILE A 137 -7.29 0.70 17.70
N HIS A 138 -8.18 1.69 17.57
CA HIS A 138 -9.32 1.56 16.71
C HIS A 138 -8.74 1.29 15.32
N MET A 139 -8.68 0.03 14.89
CA MET A 139 -8.34 -0.30 13.51
C MET A 139 -9.31 0.36 12.52
N ARG A 140 -10.49 0.80 12.99
CA ARG A 140 -11.37 1.70 12.22
C ARG A 140 -10.69 3.03 11.91
N SER A 141 -10.05 3.69 12.88
CA SER A 141 -9.41 4.99 12.70
C SER A 141 -7.95 4.96 12.28
N LEU A 142 -7.25 3.83 12.41
CA LEU A 142 -5.83 3.71 12.03
C LEU A 142 -5.57 3.98 10.54
N TYR A 143 -6.62 3.89 9.73
CA TYR A 143 -6.60 4.14 8.30
C TYR A 143 -7.59 5.24 7.90
N ASP A 144 -8.23 5.93 8.87
CA ASP A 144 -9.16 7.03 8.59
C ASP A 144 -8.42 8.33 8.25
N ASP A 145 -7.13 8.42 8.56
CA ASP A 145 -6.22 9.48 8.15
C ASP A 145 -5.52 9.17 6.80
N TRP A 146 -5.59 7.93 6.32
CA TRP A 146 -4.94 7.55 5.07
C TRP A 146 -5.41 8.43 3.91
N SER A 147 -4.45 8.94 3.16
CA SER A 147 -4.74 9.67 1.95
C SER A 147 -4.83 8.73 0.74
N THR A 148 -5.31 9.23 -0.39
CA THR A 148 -5.29 8.47 -1.67
C THR A 148 -3.86 8.04 -2.02
N GLY A 149 -2.87 8.91 -1.82
CA GLY A 149 -1.46 8.55 -2.04
C GLY A 149 -0.98 7.41 -1.15
N ARG A 150 -1.32 7.42 0.14
CA ARG A 150 -0.95 6.32 1.06
C ARG A 150 -1.66 5.00 0.73
N LEU A 151 -2.90 5.09 0.24
CA LEU A 151 -3.62 3.94 -0.30
C LEU A 151 -2.98 3.41 -1.60
N MET A 152 -2.44 4.29 -2.44
CA MET A 152 -1.69 3.90 -3.64
C MET A 152 -0.35 3.26 -3.28
N ASP A 153 0.39 3.79 -2.32
CA ASP A 153 1.64 3.18 -1.83
C ASP A 153 1.37 1.80 -1.23
N TYR A 154 0.26 1.64 -0.51
CA TYR A 154 -0.22 0.34 -0.05
C TYR A 154 -0.50 -0.63 -1.21
N GLY A 155 -1.19 -0.18 -2.25
CA GLY A 155 -1.41 -0.95 -3.47
C GLY A 155 -0.10 -1.33 -4.18
N LEU A 156 0.87 -0.41 -4.24
CA LEU A 156 2.19 -0.63 -4.83
C LEU A 156 3.02 -1.63 -4.02
N GLN A 157 2.99 -1.53 -2.70
CA GLN A 157 3.65 -2.47 -1.80
C GLN A 157 3.08 -3.87 -2.01
N LEU A 158 1.76 -3.98 -2.13
CA LEU A 158 1.10 -5.25 -2.41
C LEU A 158 1.44 -5.77 -3.81
N GLU A 159 1.45 -4.90 -4.83
CA GLU A 159 1.90 -5.27 -6.19
C GLU A 159 3.34 -5.80 -6.17
N GLY A 160 4.24 -5.21 -5.38
CA GLY A 160 5.63 -5.69 -5.26
C GLY A 160 5.76 -7.05 -4.56
N LEU A 161 4.77 -7.44 -3.76
CA LEU A 161 4.69 -8.76 -3.13
C LEU A 161 4.00 -9.79 -4.03
N CYS A 162 3.22 -9.33 -5.00
CA CYS A 162 2.52 -10.15 -5.98
C CYS A 162 3.33 -10.22 -7.29
N GLU A 163 3.20 -11.29 -8.06
CA GLU A 163 3.75 -11.33 -9.44
C GLU A 163 2.78 -10.61 -10.42
N GLY A 164 2.37 -9.38 -10.10
CA GLY A 164 1.49 -8.55 -10.92
C GLY A 164 0.29 -7.97 -10.15
N LYS A 165 -0.85 -7.80 -10.86
CA LYS A 165 -2.06 -7.14 -10.32
C LYS A 165 -2.51 -7.80 -9.01
N PRO A 166 -2.54 -7.08 -7.88
CA PRO A 166 -3.11 -7.60 -6.64
C PRO A 166 -4.58 -7.99 -6.82
N THR A 167 -4.95 -9.13 -6.24
CA THR A 167 -6.33 -9.60 -6.19
C THR A 167 -7.04 -9.12 -4.93
N VAL A 168 -8.37 -9.21 -4.90
CA VAL A 168 -9.17 -8.95 -3.68
C VAL A 168 -8.65 -9.76 -2.50
N ASP A 169 -8.30 -11.03 -2.73
CA ASP A 169 -7.81 -11.93 -1.67
C ASP A 169 -6.45 -11.49 -1.12
N ASP A 170 -5.57 -10.95 -1.98
CA ASP A 170 -4.29 -10.38 -1.55
C ASP A 170 -4.52 -9.19 -0.61
N TYR A 171 -5.43 -8.27 -0.96
CA TYR A 171 -5.80 -7.15 -0.10
C TYR A 171 -6.42 -7.61 1.23
N ILE A 172 -7.29 -8.62 1.19
CA ILE A 172 -7.91 -9.20 2.40
C ILE A 172 -6.84 -9.83 3.31
N GLN A 173 -5.92 -10.60 2.73
CA GLN A 173 -4.87 -11.29 3.47
C GLN A 173 -3.90 -10.30 4.11
N TYR A 174 -3.47 -9.30 3.35
CA TYR A 174 -2.55 -8.27 3.82
C TYR A 174 -3.19 -7.39 4.92
N ALA A 175 -4.48 -7.09 4.81
CA ALA A 175 -5.24 -6.42 5.86
C ALA A 175 -5.40 -7.28 7.14
N LYS A 176 -5.61 -8.60 7.00
CA LYS A 176 -5.67 -9.53 8.16
C LYS A 176 -4.37 -9.57 8.96
N GLU A 177 -3.25 -9.34 8.28
CA GLU A 177 -1.92 -9.23 8.89
C GLU A 177 -1.67 -7.87 9.57
N GLY A 178 -2.66 -6.97 9.54
CA GLY A 178 -2.57 -5.64 10.15
C GLY A 178 -1.72 -4.66 9.35
N ARG A 179 -1.46 -4.94 8.06
CA ARG A 179 -0.58 -4.15 7.19
C ARG A 179 -1.33 -3.17 6.28
N GLY A 180 -2.64 -3.03 6.46
CA GLY A 180 -3.45 -2.06 5.75
C GLY A 180 -4.94 -2.11 6.08
N PRO A 181 -5.73 -1.22 5.44
CA PRO A 181 -7.17 -1.12 5.65
C PRO A 181 -7.90 -2.38 5.19
N SER A 182 -8.96 -2.73 5.92
CA SER A 182 -9.87 -3.77 5.47
C SER A 182 -10.60 -3.36 4.18
N MET A 183 -11.02 -4.33 3.37
CA MET A 183 -11.81 -4.08 2.15
C MET A 183 -13.03 -3.18 2.41
N LYS A 184 -13.70 -3.36 3.55
CA LYS A 184 -14.85 -2.52 3.93
C LYS A 184 -14.46 -1.05 4.15
N GLN A 185 -13.26 -0.78 4.66
CA GLN A 185 -12.74 0.58 4.78
C GLN A 185 -12.36 1.15 3.41
N ILE A 186 -11.73 0.32 2.56
CA ILE A 186 -11.40 0.68 1.18
C ILE A 186 -12.65 1.10 0.41
N ASP A 187 -13.68 0.23 0.40
CA ASP A 187 -14.95 0.48 -0.28
C ASP A 187 -15.65 1.74 0.23
N LYS A 188 -15.76 1.89 1.56
CA LYS A 188 -16.52 2.99 2.17
C LYS A 188 -15.93 4.36 1.83
N ARG A 189 -14.60 4.47 1.76
CA ARG A 189 -13.93 5.77 1.66
C ARG A 189 -13.41 6.09 0.27
N TRP A 190 -12.99 5.07 -0.48
CA TRP A 190 -12.39 5.26 -1.79
C TRP A 190 -13.13 4.53 -2.90
N GLY A 191 -14.35 4.04 -2.66
CA GLY A 191 -15.18 3.42 -3.70
C GLY A 191 -14.71 2.03 -4.16
N GLY A 192 -13.70 1.48 -3.49
CA GLY A 192 -13.24 0.10 -3.66
C GLY A 192 -11.88 -0.05 -4.33
N ILE A 193 -11.41 -1.30 -4.43
CA ILE A 193 -10.06 -1.59 -4.95
C ILE A 193 -9.89 -1.25 -6.42
N THR A 194 -10.98 -1.15 -7.20
CA THR A 194 -10.92 -0.77 -8.61
C THR A 194 -10.25 0.59 -8.80
N ILE A 195 -10.46 1.51 -7.85
CA ILE A 195 -9.83 2.82 -7.89
C ILE A 195 -8.33 2.70 -7.63
N ILE A 196 -7.91 1.87 -6.66
CA ILE A 196 -6.50 1.57 -6.41
C ILE A 196 -5.88 0.94 -7.65
N ASP A 197 -6.54 -0.05 -8.23
CA ASP A 197 -6.10 -0.74 -9.44
C ASP A 197 -5.92 0.23 -10.60
N GLU A 198 -6.88 1.12 -10.86
CA GLU A 198 -6.78 2.15 -11.89
C GLU A 198 -5.59 3.09 -11.65
N PHE A 199 -5.38 3.50 -10.40
CA PHE A 199 -4.23 4.31 -10.00
C PHE A 199 -2.89 3.60 -10.15
N LEU A 200 -2.86 2.30 -9.90
CA LEU A 200 -1.70 1.47 -10.16
C LEU A 200 -1.46 1.33 -11.67
N GLY A 201 -2.47 1.57 -12.52
CA GLY A 201 -2.42 1.41 -13.97
C GLY A 201 -3.06 0.11 -14.48
N TYR A 202 -3.96 -0.49 -13.70
CA TYR A 202 -4.78 -1.67 -14.05
C TYR A 202 -6.23 -1.26 -14.36
N PRO A 203 -6.50 -0.78 -15.58
CA PRO A 203 -7.80 -0.23 -15.92
C PRO A 203 -8.93 -1.26 -15.91
N ASN A 204 -10.14 -0.85 -15.48
CA ASN A 204 -11.36 -1.62 -15.71
C ASN A 204 -11.96 -1.35 -17.09
N ALA A 205 -11.34 -1.92 -18.13
CA ALA A 205 -11.76 -1.70 -19.51
C ALA A 205 -13.19 -2.16 -19.86
N GLU A 206 -13.83 -2.97 -19.01
CA GLU A 206 -15.19 -3.46 -19.25
C GLU A 206 -16.26 -2.37 -19.13
N SER A 207 -16.03 -1.37 -18.28
CA SER A 207 -16.94 -0.25 -18.04
C SER A 207 -16.63 0.99 -18.88
N TRP A 208 -15.62 0.92 -19.76
CA TRP A 208 -15.14 2.08 -20.51
C TRP A 208 -16.07 2.50 -21.64
N SER A 209 -16.32 3.81 -21.70
CA SER A 209 -16.85 4.50 -22.86
C SER A 209 -15.80 4.60 -23.96
N LYS A 210 -16.20 4.93 -25.20
CA LYS A 210 -15.26 5.14 -26.31
C LYS A 210 -14.19 6.19 -25.96
N ASP A 211 -14.57 7.26 -25.27
CA ASP A 211 -13.67 8.34 -24.90
C ASP A 211 -12.62 7.86 -23.88
N ASP A 212 -12.98 6.98 -22.95
CA ASP A 212 -12.02 6.38 -22.00
C ASP A 212 -10.94 5.56 -22.73
N TYR A 213 -11.31 4.81 -23.78
CA TYR A 213 -10.35 4.09 -24.62
C TYR A 213 -9.40 5.06 -25.33
N ILE A 214 -9.92 6.16 -25.87
CA ILE A 214 -9.12 7.17 -26.56
C ILE A 214 -8.16 7.84 -25.56
N GLN A 215 -8.66 8.27 -24.40
CA GLN A 215 -7.85 8.89 -23.34
C GLN A 215 -6.76 7.96 -22.81
N TRP A 216 -7.07 6.68 -22.62
CA TRP A 216 -6.04 5.68 -22.31
C TRP A 216 -5.00 5.59 -23.42
N GLY A 217 -5.44 5.55 -24.69
CA GLY A 217 -4.54 5.52 -25.84
C GLY A 217 -3.64 6.75 -25.93
N VAL A 218 -4.15 7.95 -25.62
CA VAL A 218 -3.39 9.21 -25.54
C VAL A 218 -2.29 9.11 -24.47
N ARG A 219 -2.62 8.60 -23.28
CA ARG A 219 -1.64 8.38 -22.20
C ARG A 219 -0.58 7.35 -22.59
N VAL A 220 -0.94 6.29 -23.33
CA VAL A 220 0.01 5.32 -23.85
C VAL A 220 0.91 5.96 -24.91
N LEU A 221 0.36 6.80 -25.78
CA LEU A 221 1.13 7.55 -26.78
C LEU A 221 2.15 8.48 -26.10
N GLU A 222 1.71 9.21 -25.06
CA GLU A 222 2.55 10.08 -24.23
C GLU A 222 3.68 9.28 -23.55
N ALA A 223 3.37 8.17 -22.88
CA ALA A 223 4.34 7.30 -22.22
C ALA A 223 5.36 6.63 -23.17
N ASN A 224 5.08 6.61 -24.47
CA ASN A 224 5.94 6.04 -25.51
C ASN A 224 6.46 7.13 -26.48
N ASN A 225 6.60 8.36 -26.00
CA ASN A 225 7.23 9.48 -26.74
C ASN A 225 6.57 9.80 -28.08
N GLY A 226 5.23 9.75 -28.14
CA GLY A 226 4.48 10.14 -29.33
C GLY A 226 4.36 9.05 -30.41
N SER A 227 4.82 7.83 -30.15
CA SER A 227 4.74 6.72 -31.11
C SER A 227 4.30 5.41 -30.45
N ILE A 228 3.27 4.76 -31.01
CA ILE A 228 2.82 3.44 -30.55
C ILE A 228 2.64 2.50 -31.74
N GLU A 229 3.22 1.31 -31.63
CA GLU A 229 3.02 0.24 -32.60
C GLU A 229 1.74 -0.55 -32.32
N TRP A 230 1.22 -1.23 -33.35
CA TRP A 230 0.03 -2.07 -33.23
C TRP A 230 0.16 -3.16 -32.17
N ALA A 231 1.38 -3.55 -31.79
CA ALA A 231 1.73 -4.57 -30.80
C ALA A 231 1.67 -4.08 -29.35
N VAL A 232 1.72 -2.76 -29.12
CA VAL A 232 1.74 -2.15 -27.78
C VAL A 232 0.48 -2.50 -26.97
N PRO A 233 -0.76 -2.37 -27.50
CA PRO A 233 -1.96 -2.74 -26.75
C PRO A 233 -2.00 -4.21 -26.33
N GLN A 234 -1.45 -5.13 -27.12
CA GLN A 234 -1.39 -6.56 -26.82
C GLN A 234 -0.43 -6.81 -25.66
N ILE A 235 0.73 -6.15 -25.68
CA ILE A 235 1.72 -6.25 -24.61
C ILE A 235 1.12 -5.69 -23.31
N LEU A 236 0.52 -4.51 -23.35
CA LEU A 236 -0.13 -3.90 -22.18
C LEU A 236 -1.30 -4.75 -21.67
N ALA A 237 -2.13 -5.30 -22.55
CA ALA A 237 -3.20 -6.23 -22.17
C ALA A 237 -2.64 -7.50 -21.50
N ALA A 238 -1.52 -8.04 -21.99
CA ALA A 238 -0.86 -9.20 -21.37
C ALA A 238 -0.32 -8.87 -19.96
N ARG A 239 0.11 -7.63 -19.73
CA ARG A 239 0.46 -7.11 -18.40
C ARG A 239 -0.75 -6.72 -17.53
N ARG A 240 -1.98 -6.87 -18.06
CA ARG A 240 -3.22 -6.35 -17.47
C ARG A 240 -3.27 -4.81 -17.32
N ARG A 241 -2.40 -4.09 -18.02
CA ARG A 241 -2.23 -2.62 -17.98
C ARG A 241 -3.05 -1.87 -19.04
N GLY A 242 -3.94 -2.57 -19.74
CA GLY A 242 -4.71 -2.01 -20.83
C GLY A 242 -5.83 -2.93 -21.32
N PRO A 243 -6.76 -2.38 -22.12
CA PRO A 243 -7.80 -3.17 -22.76
C PRO A 243 -7.23 -4.18 -23.74
N THR A 244 -7.93 -5.30 -23.93
CA THR A 244 -7.58 -6.23 -24.99
C THR A 244 -7.84 -5.61 -26.38
N PRO A 245 -7.08 -6.00 -27.42
CA PRO A 245 -7.32 -5.53 -28.79
C PRO A 245 -8.74 -5.82 -29.29
N LYS A 246 -9.35 -6.93 -28.82
CA LYS A 246 -10.74 -7.26 -29.13
C LYS A 246 -11.71 -6.23 -28.55
N SER A 247 -11.44 -5.75 -27.33
CA SER A 247 -12.22 -4.70 -26.68
C SER A 247 -12.06 -3.37 -27.41
N ILE A 248 -10.82 -2.98 -27.73
CA ILE A 248 -10.53 -1.79 -28.54
C ILE A 248 -11.30 -1.86 -29.86
N TYR A 249 -11.23 -2.98 -30.58
CA TYR A 249 -11.93 -3.15 -31.86
C TYR A 249 -13.44 -2.98 -31.74
N LYS A 250 -14.04 -3.57 -30.70
CA LYS A 250 -15.47 -3.49 -30.45
C LYS A 250 -15.95 -2.06 -30.20
N HIS A 251 -15.18 -1.24 -29.47
CA HIS A 251 -15.61 0.09 -29.02
C HIS A 251 -15.11 1.23 -29.93
N CYS A 252 -13.92 1.07 -30.54
CA CYS A 252 -13.26 2.11 -31.32
C CYS A 252 -13.07 1.75 -32.80
N GLY A 253 -13.39 0.51 -33.20
CA GLY A 253 -13.19 0.03 -34.57
C GLY A 253 -11.75 -0.43 -34.87
N PRO A 254 -11.39 -0.56 -36.16
CA PRO A 254 -10.06 -1.00 -36.57
C PRO A 254 -8.92 -0.17 -35.96
N TRP A 255 -7.75 -0.80 -35.78
CA TRP A 255 -6.57 -0.15 -35.19
C TRP A 255 -6.25 1.22 -35.80
N GLN A 256 -6.35 1.35 -37.13
CA GLN A 256 -6.08 2.60 -37.83
C GLN A 256 -7.03 3.73 -37.41
N SER A 257 -8.32 3.42 -37.23
CA SER A 257 -9.32 4.40 -36.78
C SER A 257 -9.09 4.80 -35.33
N PHE A 258 -8.79 3.83 -34.47
CA PHE A 258 -8.46 4.09 -33.07
C PHE A 258 -7.18 4.94 -32.94
N TYR A 259 -6.14 4.60 -33.68
CA TYR A 259 -4.87 5.32 -33.70
C TYR A 259 -5.04 6.77 -34.17
N ALA A 260 -5.85 7.01 -35.22
CA ALA A 260 -6.15 8.37 -35.66
C ALA A 260 -6.79 9.21 -34.54
N HIS A 261 -7.82 8.67 -33.86
CA HIS A 261 -8.44 9.37 -32.73
C HIS A 261 -7.47 9.64 -31.56
N ILE A 262 -6.55 8.71 -31.29
CA ILE A 262 -5.50 8.93 -30.28
C ILE A 262 -4.55 10.06 -30.71
N GLN A 263 -4.13 10.07 -31.98
CA GLN A 263 -3.23 11.10 -32.48
C GLN A 263 -3.86 12.49 -32.44
N ASP A 264 -5.15 12.59 -32.80
CA ASP A 264 -5.92 13.83 -32.70
C ASP A 264 -5.98 14.32 -31.25
N GLY A 265 -6.42 13.46 -30.32
CA GLY A 265 -6.50 13.80 -28.90
C GLY A 265 -5.15 14.14 -28.26
N TYR A 266 -4.08 13.47 -28.66
CA TYR A 266 -2.72 13.79 -28.20
C TYR A 266 -2.23 15.14 -28.75
N SER A 267 -2.56 15.46 -30.00
CA SER A 267 -2.21 16.75 -30.61
C SER A 267 -2.95 17.90 -29.94
N GLU A 268 -4.24 17.70 -29.63
CA GLU A 268 -5.04 18.65 -28.84
C GLU A 268 -4.46 18.84 -27.43
N GLN A 269 -4.14 17.74 -26.73
CA GLN A 269 -3.53 17.80 -25.41
C GLN A 269 -2.18 18.52 -25.43
N LEU A 270 -1.33 18.25 -26.42
CA LEU A 270 -0.04 18.90 -26.58
C LEU A 270 -0.18 20.41 -26.86
N ALA A 271 -1.13 20.80 -27.71
CA ALA A 271 -1.41 22.21 -28.00
C ALA A 271 -1.88 22.96 -26.74
N GLU A 272 -2.76 22.33 -25.97
CA GLU A 272 -3.26 22.89 -24.72
C GLU A 272 -2.16 22.97 -23.64
N GLU A 273 -1.32 21.95 -23.52
CA GLU A 273 -0.16 21.96 -22.63
C GLU A 273 0.83 23.07 -22.98
N LEU A 274 1.10 23.28 -24.27
CA LEU A 274 1.95 24.38 -24.74
C LEU A 274 1.33 25.75 -24.41
N ARG A 275 0.01 25.90 -24.56
CA ARG A 275 -0.70 27.13 -24.18
C ARG A 275 -0.57 27.39 -22.68
N LEU A 276 -0.91 26.40 -21.86
CA LEU A 276 -0.84 26.48 -20.40
C LEU A 276 0.59 26.71 -19.90
N SER A 277 1.59 26.10 -20.55
CA SER A 277 3.01 26.29 -20.23
C SER A 277 3.44 27.74 -20.48
N LYS A 278 3.04 28.34 -21.60
CA LYS A 278 3.30 29.77 -21.87
C LYS A 278 2.65 30.68 -20.83
N GLU A 279 1.38 30.44 -20.51
CA GLU A 279 0.66 31.23 -19.50
C GLU A 279 1.31 31.13 -18.11
N ARG A 280 1.77 29.93 -17.72
CA ARG A 280 2.50 29.75 -16.45
C ARG A 280 3.85 30.45 -16.47
N THR A 281 4.61 30.33 -17.55
CA THR A 281 5.90 31.01 -17.69
C THR A 281 5.74 32.54 -17.61
N GLU A 282 4.75 33.10 -18.31
CA GLU A 282 4.42 34.53 -18.21
C GLU A 282 4.04 34.93 -16.78
N HIS A 283 3.22 34.13 -16.11
CA HIS A 283 2.88 34.33 -14.71
C HIS A 283 4.14 34.34 -13.81
N TYR A 284 5.08 33.44 -14.01
CA TYR A 284 6.33 33.42 -13.24
C TYR A 284 7.23 34.61 -13.51
N HIS A 285 7.28 35.13 -14.74
CA HIS A 285 7.96 36.39 -15.03
C HIS A 285 7.32 37.58 -14.29
N ILE A 286 5.99 37.61 -14.14
CA ILE A 286 5.28 38.61 -13.33
C ILE A 286 5.68 38.49 -11.86
N LEU A 287 5.67 37.28 -11.30
CA LEU A 287 6.07 37.04 -9.90
C LEU A 287 7.54 37.44 -9.64
N LEU A 288 8.44 37.22 -10.60
CA LEU A 288 9.82 37.68 -10.51
C LEU A 288 9.92 39.22 -10.49
N ALA A 289 9.14 39.91 -11.31
CA ALA A 289 9.09 41.37 -11.29
C ALA A 289 8.56 41.93 -9.97
N GLN A 290 7.65 41.20 -9.32
CA GLN A 290 7.06 41.52 -8.01
C GLN A 290 7.95 41.13 -6.83
N ARG A 291 9.07 40.42 -7.07
CA ARG A 291 9.96 39.87 -6.04
C ARG A 291 9.29 38.83 -5.13
N GLU A 292 8.32 38.09 -5.66
CA GLU A 292 7.68 36.96 -4.97
C GLU A 292 8.41 35.62 -5.21
N LEU A 293 9.38 35.61 -6.13
CA LEU A 293 10.25 34.49 -6.41
C LEU A 293 11.72 34.89 -6.22
N PRO A 294 12.63 33.94 -5.91
CA PRO A 294 14.05 34.19 -5.76
C PRO A 294 14.62 34.92 -6.98
N TYR A 295 15.33 36.03 -6.72
CA TYR A 295 15.86 36.89 -7.80
C TYR A 295 16.77 36.14 -8.78
N ALA A 296 17.46 35.10 -8.31
CA ALA A 296 18.34 34.27 -9.12
C ALA A 296 17.61 33.54 -10.27
N PHE A 297 16.30 33.31 -10.15
CA PHE A 297 15.51 32.67 -11.22
C PHE A 297 15.40 33.53 -12.50
N ARG A 298 15.69 34.84 -12.44
CA ARG A 298 15.67 35.72 -13.62
C ARG A 298 16.67 35.32 -14.72
N TYR A 299 17.67 34.52 -14.38
CA TYR A 299 18.72 34.07 -15.31
C TYR A 299 18.41 32.69 -15.91
N LEU A 300 17.31 32.06 -15.51
CA LEU A 300 16.88 30.77 -16.05
C LEU A 300 16.22 30.97 -17.42
N ASN A 301 16.36 29.97 -18.29
CA ASN A 301 15.50 29.87 -19.48
C ASN A 301 14.07 29.49 -19.07
N ASP A 302 13.10 29.66 -19.96
CA ASP A 302 11.68 29.42 -19.65
C ASP A 302 11.39 28.00 -19.15
N SER A 303 12.07 26.98 -19.70
CA SER A 303 11.88 25.59 -19.27
C SER A 303 12.38 25.37 -17.84
N ASP A 304 13.54 25.92 -17.51
CA ASP A 304 14.10 25.83 -16.17
C ASP A 304 13.34 26.71 -15.18
N LEU A 305 12.89 27.89 -15.59
CA LEU A 305 12.04 28.77 -14.80
C LEU A 305 10.75 28.04 -14.42
N LEU A 306 10.05 27.45 -15.39
CA LEU A 306 8.82 26.70 -15.14
C LEU A 306 9.06 25.58 -14.12
N ARG A 307 10.12 24.79 -14.31
CA ARG A 307 10.46 23.68 -13.41
C ARG A 307 10.80 24.16 -12.00
N TYR A 308 11.72 25.10 -11.86
CA TYR A 308 12.26 25.50 -10.56
C TYR A 308 11.32 26.43 -9.80
N ALA A 309 10.62 27.34 -10.47
CA ALA A 309 9.58 28.16 -9.84
C ALA A 309 8.40 27.32 -9.36
N SER A 310 7.95 26.34 -10.16
CA SER A 310 6.90 25.40 -9.73
C SER A 310 7.28 24.63 -8.47
N ARG A 311 8.52 24.12 -8.39
CA ARG A 311 9.05 23.45 -7.20
C ARG A 311 9.18 24.38 -6.01
N TYR A 312 9.72 25.57 -6.21
CA TYR A 312 9.87 26.58 -5.17
C TYR A 312 8.51 26.94 -4.55
N ARG A 313 7.50 27.23 -5.38
CA ARG A 313 6.16 27.57 -4.89
C ARG A 313 5.50 26.43 -4.13
N LEU A 314 5.67 25.20 -4.60
CA LEU A 314 5.18 24.01 -3.91
C LEU A 314 5.89 23.85 -2.55
N ALA A 315 7.21 23.97 -2.52
CA ALA A 315 7.99 23.90 -1.28
C ALA A 315 7.60 25.02 -0.31
N ALA A 316 7.51 26.27 -0.75
CA ALA A 316 7.12 27.41 0.06
C ALA A 316 5.70 27.27 0.67
N THR A 317 4.80 26.61 -0.06
CA THR A 317 3.44 26.33 0.41
C THR A 317 3.42 25.25 1.49
N LEU A 318 4.23 24.20 1.34
CA LEU A 318 4.24 23.05 2.24
C LEU A 318 5.16 23.22 3.45
N LEU A 319 6.21 24.05 3.31
CA LEU A 319 7.26 24.29 4.28
C LEU A 319 7.38 25.78 4.60
N PRO A 320 6.32 26.44 5.10
CA PRO A 320 6.30 27.90 5.31
C PRO A 320 7.27 28.38 6.41
N THR A 321 7.85 27.45 7.17
CA THR A 321 8.83 27.75 8.23
C THR A 321 10.27 27.78 7.74
N LEU A 322 10.55 27.32 6.51
CA LEU A 322 11.90 27.36 5.95
C LEU A 322 12.22 28.75 5.40
N GLU A 323 13.48 29.15 5.51
CA GLU A 323 13.96 30.42 4.96
C GLU A 323 14.03 30.36 3.42
N GLU A 324 14.00 31.54 2.77
CA GLU A 324 14.01 31.65 1.30
C GLU A 324 15.21 30.91 0.68
N GLU A 325 16.38 30.98 1.31
CA GLU A 325 17.61 30.34 0.83
C GLU A 325 17.50 28.80 0.83
N GLU A 326 16.84 28.23 1.84
CA GLU A 326 16.62 26.78 1.95
C GLU A 326 15.60 26.31 0.92
N LEU A 327 14.50 27.06 0.76
CA LEU A 327 13.48 26.79 -0.26
C LEU A 327 14.06 26.89 -1.68
N TYR A 328 14.92 27.87 -1.92
CA TYR A 328 15.63 28.04 -3.18
C TYR A 328 16.56 26.85 -3.46
N ALA A 329 17.40 26.48 -2.50
CA ALA A 329 18.30 25.32 -2.64
C ALA A 329 17.53 24.03 -2.93
N LEU A 330 16.43 23.79 -2.20
CA LEU A 330 15.55 22.65 -2.38
C LEU A 330 14.91 22.60 -3.77
N SER A 331 14.52 23.76 -4.31
CA SER A 331 13.88 23.84 -5.62
C SER A 331 14.83 23.47 -6.77
N LEU A 332 16.13 23.81 -6.64
CA LEU A 332 17.14 23.65 -7.68
C LEU A 332 17.62 22.21 -7.87
N ASP A 333 17.28 21.30 -6.95
CA ASP A 333 17.84 19.96 -6.94
C ASP A 333 17.66 19.21 -8.27
N THR A 334 18.75 18.67 -8.80
CA THR A 334 18.79 18.00 -10.11
C THR A 334 18.50 16.52 -10.05
N ASP A 335 18.41 15.90 -8.87
CA ASP A 335 18.30 14.44 -8.69
C ASP A 335 16.91 13.87 -9.03
N GLY A 336 16.06 14.69 -9.65
CA GLY A 336 14.78 14.29 -10.22
C GLY A 336 13.59 14.55 -9.31
N VAL A 337 12.40 14.26 -9.84
CA VAL A 337 11.12 14.55 -9.17
C VAL A 337 10.92 13.74 -7.90
N GLU A 338 11.32 12.46 -7.89
CA GLU A 338 11.13 11.61 -6.70
C GLU A 338 12.06 12.01 -5.56
N TYR A 339 13.29 12.45 -5.86
CA TYR A 339 14.18 12.98 -4.84
C TYR A 339 13.59 14.24 -4.19
N PHE A 340 13.13 15.20 -5.01
CA PHE A 340 12.48 16.41 -4.52
C PHE A 340 11.28 16.12 -3.59
N LYS A 341 10.43 15.14 -3.94
CA LYS A 341 9.31 14.70 -3.07
C LYS A 341 9.80 14.14 -1.73
N ASN A 342 10.79 13.25 -1.77
CA ASN A 342 11.34 12.65 -0.56
C ASN A 342 11.98 13.70 0.34
N GLU A 343 12.61 14.70 -0.26
CA GLU A 343 13.23 15.80 0.45
C GLU A 343 12.18 16.70 1.14
N LEU A 344 11.06 17.01 0.49
CA LEU A 344 9.93 17.70 1.14
C LEU A 344 9.44 16.95 2.39
N VAL A 345 9.29 15.63 2.29
CA VAL A 345 8.88 14.77 3.42
C VAL A 345 9.97 14.71 4.49
N ARG A 346 11.25 14.74 4.11
CA ARG A 346 12.37 14.76 5.06
C ARG A 346 12.40 16.05 5.89
N GLN A 347 12.15 17.20 5.24
CA GLN A 347 12.13 18.51 5.91
C GLN A 347 10.94 18.65 6.87
N ASN A 348 9.79 18.07 6.55
CA ASN A 348 8.66 17.98 7.47
C ASN A 348 7.98 16.62 7.34
N PRO A 349 8.26 15.68 8.26
CA PRO A 349 7.69 14.32 8.25
C PRO A 349 6.16 14.25 8.37
N ASN A 350 5.49 15.36 8.72
CA ASN A 350 4.04 15.44 8.73
C ASN A 350 3.44 15.68 7.34
N ILE A 351 4.24 16.14 6.37
CA ILE A 351 3.82 16.24 4.97
C ILE A 351 3.73 14.83 4.41
N THR A 352 2.55 14.49 3.90
CA THR A 352 2.34 13.24 3.16
C THR A 352 2.45 13.49 1.65
N LEU A 353 2.63 12.43 0.86
CA LEU A 353 2.57 12.52 -0.61
C LEU A 353 1.25 13.13 -1.10
N TYR A 354 0.16 12.92 -0.37
CA TYR A 354 -1.13 13.53 -0.72
C TYR A 354 -1.15 15.04 -0.52
N ASP A 355 -0.51 15.53 0.54
CA ASP A 355 -0.41 16.98 0.75
C ASP A 355 0.38 17.62 -0.39
N ILE A 356 1.43 16.93 -0.86
CA ILE A 356 2.21 17.33 -2.04
C ILE A 356 1.33 17.33 -3.31
N GLU A 357 0.59 16.25 -3.59
CA GLU A 357 -0.30 16.15 -4.76
C GLU A 357 -1.43 17.17 -4.75
N LYS A 358 -2.04 17.37 -3.57
CA LYS A 358 -3.10 18.35 -3.35
C LYS A 358 -2.58 19.76 -3.58
N ALA A 359 -1.47 20.14 -2.93
CA ALA A 359 -0.88 21.46 -3.10
C ALA A 359 -0.42 21.69 -4.55
N ALA A 360 0.18 20.69 -5.20
CA ALA A 360 0.56 20.78 -6.61
C ALA A 360 -0.65 21.00 -7.53
N THR A 361 -1.78 20.36 -7.22
CA THR A 361 -3.04 20.53 -7.96
C THR A 361 -3.64 21.91 -7.73
N GLU A 362 -3.69 22.38 -6.48
CA GLU A 362 -4.20 23.72 -6.11
C GLU A 362 -3.34 24.84 -6.73
N LEU A 363 -2.03 24.62 -6.83
CA LEU A 363 -1.09 25.54 -7.49
C LEU A 363 -1.07 25.40 -9.02
N GLY A 364 -1.70 24.38 -9.59
CA GLY A 364 -1.68 24.12 -11.03
C GLY A 364 -0.32 23.69 -11.59
N VAL A 365 0.55 23.11 -10.75
CA VAL A 365 1.93 22.73 -11.09
C VAL A 365 2.15 21.21 -11.17
N THR A 366 1.08 20.41 -11.08
CA THR A 366 1.14 18.94 -11.07
C THR A 366 2.03 18.37 -12.16
N LYS A 367 1.91 18.80 -13.43
CA LYS A 367 2.74 18.26 -14.53
C LYS A 367 4.22 18.62 -14.43
N ASP A 368 4.54 19.74 -13.77
CA ASP A 368 5.90 20.27 -13.67
C ASP A 368 6.68 19.63 -12.51
N VAL A 369 5.95 19.21 -11.45
CA VAL A 369 6.55 18.69 -10.20
C VAL A 369 6.18 17.24 -9.90
N LEU A 370 5.20 16.67 -10.61
CA LEU A 370 4.75 15.29 -10.45
C LEU A 370 4.70 14.61 -11.82
N VAL A 371 5.61 13.67 -12.05
CA VAL A 371 5.41 12.70 -13.13
C VAL A 371 4.35 11.71 -12.64
N PRO A 372 3.23 11.51 -13.36
CA PRO A 372 2.26 10.52 -12.94
C PRO A 372 2.93 9.14 -12.92
N ARG A 373 3.01 8.53 -11.72
CA ARG A 373 3.72 7.25 -11.52
C ARG A 373 3.20 6.14 -12.42
N TYR A 374 1.97 6.24 -12.91
CA TYR A 374 1.40 5.24 -13.83
C TYR A 374 2.05 5.24 -15.22
N MET A 375 2.65 6.35 -15.67
CA MET A 375 3.22 6.46 -17.03
C MET A 375 4.32 5.43 -17.28
N ARG A 376 5.13 5.11 -16.26
CA ARG A 376 6.17 4.08 -16.36
C ARG A 376 5.62 2.69 -16.70
N TYR A 377 4.39 2.38 -16.29
CA TYR A 377 3.76 1.08 -16.54
C TYR A 377 3.11 0.98 -17.92
N LEU A 378 2.84 2.13 -18.55
CA LEU A 378 2.33 2.22 -19.92
C LEU A 378 3.47 2.23 -20.97
N HIS A 379 4.70 2.45 -20.54
CA HIS A 379 5.88 2.36 -21.40
C HIS A 379 6.13 0.91 -21.86
N VAL A 380 6.40 0.75 -23.15
CA VAL A 380 6.76 -0.54 -23.76
C VAL A 380 8.06 -0.35 -24.54
N THR A 381 9.09 -1.09 -24.15
CA THR A 381 10.41 -0.96 -24.79
C THR A 381 10.43 -1.60 -26.18
N SER A 382 11.33 -1.13 -27.05
CA SER A 382 11.49 -1.72 -28.39
C SER A 382 11.85 -3.21 -28.34
N SER A 383 12.63 -3.65 -27.33
CA SER A 383 12.95 -5.07 -27.13
C SER A 383 11.70 -5.91 -26.90
N GLU A 384 10.77 -5.43 -26.09
CA GLU A 384 9.52 -6.15 -25.78
C GLU A 384 8.60 -6.24 -27.00
N ILE A 385 8.59 -5.19 -27.83
CA ILE A 385 7.87 -5.17 -29.10
C ILE A 385 8.44 -6.25 -30.03
N GLU A 386 9.76 -6.33 -30.18
CA GLU A 386 10.42 -7.33 -31.03
C GLU A 386 10.22 -8.76 -30.51
N ASP A 387 10.34 -8.97 -29.20
CA ASP A 387 10.06 -10.27 -28.57
C ASP A 387 8.62 -10.70 -28.76
N TYR A 388 7.67 -9.76 -28.69
CA TYR A 388 6.27 -10.04 -28.97
C TYR A 388 6.06 -10.43 -30.44
N LYS A 389 6.62 -9.67 -31.38
CA LYS A 389 6.55 -9.97 -32.83
C LYS A 389 7.12 -11.35 -33.14
N LYS A 390 8.28 -11.69 -32.56
CA LYS A 390 8.94 -13.00 -32.72
C LYS A 390 8.04 -14.14 -32.24
N ARG A 391 7.52 -14.07 -31.00
CA ARG A 391 6.61 -15.08 -30.43
C ARG A 391 5.33 -15.24 -31.22
N ARG A 392 4.78 -14.14 -31.75
CA ARG A 392 3.59 -14.19 -32.61
C ARG A 392 3.89 -14.90 -33.93
N ASN A 393 4.98 -14.54 -34.60
CA ASN A 393 5.39 -15.16 -35.86
C ASN A 393 5.63 -16.67 -35.71
N GLU A 394 6.22 -17.10 -34.60
CA GLU A 394 6.41 -18.52 -34.27
C GLU A 394 5.07 -19.25 -34.10
N LYS A 395 4.14 -18.70 -33.31
CA LYS A 395 2.79 -19.26 -33.15
C LYS A 395 2.02 -19.35 -34.47
N ASP A 396 2.15 -18.33 -35.32
CA ASP A 396 1.51 -18.34 -36.63
C ASP A 396 2.13 -19.43 -37.53
N ARG A 397 3.46 -19.57 -37.55
CA ARG A 397 4.15 -20.67 -38.25
C ARG A 397 3.67 -22.05 -37.78
N GLU A 398 3.55 -22.27 -36.47
CA GLU A 398 3.01 -23.51 -35.92
C GLU A 398 1.57 -23.77 -36.37
N ARG A 399 0.70 -22.75 -36.34
CA ARG A 399 -0.70 -22.87 -36.79
C ARG A 399 -0.76 -23.25 -38.28
N TRP A 400 0.05 -22.60 -39.12
CA TRP A 400 0.15 -22.93 -40.54
C TRP A 400 0.66 -24.36 -40.77
N ALA A 401 1.67 -24.80 -40.01
CA ALA A 401 2.17 -26.17 -40.09
C ALA A 401 1.10 -27.21 -39.72
N ARG A 402 0.34 -26.96 -38.64
CA ARG A 402 -0.78 -27.84 -38.21
C ARG A 402 -1.91 -27.84 -39.25
N ALA A 403 -2.24 -26.70 -39.83
CA ALA A 403 -3.26 -26.60 -40.88
C ALA A 403 -2.85 -27.39 -42.13
N LYS A 404 -1.61 -27.25 -42.60
CA LYS A 404 -1.05 -28.04 -43.71
C LYS A 404 -1.06 -29.54 -43.41
N GLY A 405 -0.67 -29.94 -42.19
CA GLY A 405 -0.73 -31.34 -41.76
C GLY A 405 -2.14 -31.92 -41.80
N ARG A 406 -3.16 -31.17 -41.36
CA ARG A 406 -4.57 -31.59 -41.43
C ARG A 406 -5.06 -31.75 -42.87
N VAL A 407 -4.71 -30.83 -43.76
CA VAL A 407 -5.07 -30.93 -45.19
C VAL A 407 -4.40 -32.14 -45.84
N ALA A 408 -3.13 -32.40 -45.53
CA ALA A 408 -2.41 -33.58 -46.03
C ALA A 408 -3.05 -34.90 -45.55
N LEU A 409 -3.44 -34.99 -44.28
CA LEU A 409 -4.17 -36.14 -43.72
C LEU A 409 -5.53 -36.35 -44.40
N GLN A 410 -6.30 -35.28 -44.60
CA GLN A 410 -7.60 -35.35 -45.30
C GLN A 410 -7.44 -35.79 -46.77
N ALA A 411 -6.39 -35.35 -47.46
CA ALA A 411 -6.09 -35.77 -48.82
C ALA A 411 -5.58 -37.22 -48.93
N SER A 412 -4.99 -37.79 -47.86
CA SER A 412 -4.55 -39.18 -47.82
C SER A 412 -5.65 -40.20 -47.48
N CYS A 413 -6.80 -39.72 -46.98
CA CYS A 413 -7.96 -40.55 -46.63
C CYS A 413 -9.09 -40.51 -47.66
N ALA A 414 -8.97 -39.65 -48.67
CA ALA A 414 -9.84 -39.60 -49.86
C ALA A 414 -9.17 -40.36 -51.00
#